data_AF-A7UVD9-F1
#
_entry.id   AF-A7UVD9-F1
#
_cell.length_a   1.000
_cell.length_b   1.000
_cell.length_c   1.000
_cell.angle_alpha   90.00
_cell.angle_beta   90.00
_cell.angle_gamma   90.00
#
_symmetry.space_group_name_H-M   'P 1'
#
loop_
_entity.id
_entity.type
_entity.pdbx_description
1 polymer ?
#
loop_
_entity_poly.entity_id
_entity_poly.type
_entity_poly.pdbx_seq_one_letter_code
_entity_poly.pdbx_strand_id
1 'polypeptide(L)'
;MQKITSEEARHYIKSLPKTEKRNFSDVFRGANPLAIDLLEKMLELDADKRITAEQALAHPYLEKYADPSDEPTSSLYDQSFEDMDLPVERWKELVFKEVLNFVPQQHAHIGGEPQA
;
A
#
# COMPACT_ATOMS: atom_id res chain seq x y z
N MET A 1 -16.15 13.74 6.57
CA MET A 1 -15.90 15.09 6.00
C MET A 1 -14.88 15.93 6.79
N GLN A 2 -14.60 15.65 8.06
CA GLN A 2 -13.58 16.41 8.83
C GLN A 2 -12.15 16.19 8.31
N LYS A 3 -11.87 15.03 7.69
CA LYS A 3 -10.57 14.68 7.10
C LYS A 3 -10.24 15.40 5.78
N ILE A 4 -11.18 16.14 5.19
CA ILE A 4 -10.94 16.93 3.98
C ILE A 4 -10.56 18.34 4.42
N THR A 5 -9.31 18.74 4.20
CA THR A 5 -8.77 20.02 4.67
C THR A 5 -9.25 21.20 3.82
N SER A 6 -9.31 21.04 2.49
CA SER A 6 -9.83 22.08 1.59
C SER A 6 -11.31 22.36 1.87
N GLU A 7 -11.63 23.64 2.06
CA GLU A 7 -12.99 24.12 2.26
C GLU A 7 -13.80 24.04 0.97
N GLU A 8 -13.20 24.42 -0.15
CA GLU A 8 -13.78 24.35 -1.49
C GLU A 8 -14.16 22.92 -1.85
N ALA A 9 -13.27 21.96 -1.60
CA ALA A 9 -13.53 20.54 -1.83
C ALA A 9 -14.69 20.03 -0.95
N ARG A 10 -14.74 20.44 0.33
CA ARG A 10 -15.86 20.10 1.22
C ARG A 10 -17.18 20.68 0.72
N HIS A 11 -17.20 21.93 0.27
CA HIS A 11 -18.40 22.56 -0.27
C HIS A 11 -18.88 21.87 -1.55
N TYR A 12 -17.95 21.56 -2.45
CA TYR A 12 -18.26 20.85 -3.69
C TYR A 12 -18.85 19.47 -3.41
N ILE A 13 -18.22 18.65 -2.56
CA ILE A 13 -18.74 17.31 -2.24
C ILE A 13 -20.12 17.38 -1.57
N LYS A 14 -20.37 18.40 -0.73
CA LYS A 14 -21.69 18.61 -0.09
C LYS A 14 -22.78 19.03 -1.07
N SER A 15 -22.43 19.66 -2.19
CA SER A 15 -23.41 20.09 -3.19
C SER A 15 -23.82 18.97 -4.16
N LEU A 16 -23.04 17.88 -4.22
CA LEU A 16 -23.38 16.72 -5.02
C LEU A 16 -24.62 16.00 -4.46
N PRO A 17 -25.48 15.44 -5.33
CA PRO A 17 -26.57 14.56 -4.89
C PRO A 17 -26.02 13.40 -4.06
N LYS A 18 -26.74 13.02 -2.99
CA LYS A 18 -26.36 11.84 -2.21
C LYS A 18 -26.45 10.59 -3.07
N THR A 19 -25.39 9.79 -3.06
CA THR A 19 -25.33 8.49 -3.70
C THR A 19 -25.09 7.42 -2.66
N GLU A 20 -25.86 6.34 -2.73
CA GLU A 20 -25.69 5.18 -1.86
C GLU A 20 -24.58 4.27 -2.40
N LYS A 21 -23.85 3.60 -1.49
CA LYS A 21 -22.87 2.58 -1.88
C LYS A 21 -23.61 1.47 -2.65
N ARG A 22 -23.12 1.15 -3.84
CA ARG A 22 -23.62 0.00 -4.61
C ARG A 22 -23.10 -1.30 -3.99
N ASN A 23 -23.92 -2.35 -3.98
CA ASN A 23 -23.48 -3.69 -3.63
C ASN A 23 -22.49 -4.18 -4.71
N PHE A 24 -21.28 -4.57 -4.32
CA PHE A 24 -20.26 -4.97 -5.28
C PHE A 24 -20.59 -6.27 -6.00
N SER A 25 -21.45 -7.13 -5.44
CA SER A 25 -21.94 -8.35 -6.11
C SER A 25 -22.77 -8.04 -7.36
N ASP A 26 -23.49 -6.91 -7.36
CA ASP A 26 -24.26 -6.47 -8.52
C ASP A 26 -23.39 -5.85 -9.62
N VAL A 27 -22.22 -5.33 -9.23
CA VAL A 27 -21.22 -4.71 -10.11
C VAL A 27 -20.33 -5.78 -10.74
N PHE A 28 -19.73 -6.65 -9.92
CA PHE A 28 -18.82 -7.71 -10.32
C PHE A 28 -19.54 -9.06 -10.42
N ARG A 29 -20.52 -9.14 -11.33
CA ARG A 29 -21.37 -10.32 -11.47
C ARG A 29 -20.55 -11.56 -11.84
N GLY A 30 -20.75 -12.65 -11.10
CA GLY A 30 -20.07 -13.93 -11.33
C GLY A 30 -18.64 -14.01 -10.80
N ALA A 31 -18.14 -12.97 -10.13
CA ALA A 31 -16.85 -13.03 -9.45
C ALA A 31 -16.93 -13.85 -8.16
N ASN A 32 -15.77 -14.33 -7.70
CA ASN A 32 -15.66 -15.07 -6.43
C ASN A 32 -16.13 -14.17 -5.26
N PRO A 33 -17.07 -14.64 -4.42
CA PRO A 33 -17.54 -13.88 -3.26
C PRO A 33 -16.42 -13.40 -2.32
N LEU A 34 -15.36 -14.17 -2.15
CA LEU A 34 -14.20 -13.79 -1.33
C LEU A 34 -13.36 -12.67 -1.98
N ALA A 35 -13.30 -12.63 -3.32
CA ALA A 35 -12.66 -11.53 -4.04
C ALA A 35 -13.45 -10.24 -3.88
N ILE A 36 -14.77 -10.33 -3.96
CA ILE A 36 -15.69 -9.20 -3.78
C ILE A 36 -15.58 -8.66 -2.35
N ASP A 37 -15.58 -9.54 -1.35
CA ASP A 37 -15.40 -9.16 0.06
C ASP A 37 -14.06 -8.45 0.30
N LEU A 38 -12.97 -8.95 -0.28
CA LEU A 38 -11.67 -8.26 -0.22
C LEU A 38 -11.71 -6.88 -0.87
N LEU A 39 -12.32 -6.76 -2.06
CA LEU A 39 -12.47 -5.48 -2.75
C LEU A 39 -13.31 -4.48 -1.96
N GLU A 40 -14.38 -4.92 -1.30
CA GLU A 40 -15.21 -4.04 -0.45
C GLU A 40 -14.43 -3.49 0.75
N LYS A 41 -13.48 -4.26 1.29
CA LYS A 41 -12.59 -3.82 2.38
C LYS A 41 -11.46 -2.89 1.91
N MET A 42 -11.05 -2.97 0.64
CA MET A 42 -10.03 -2.11 0.05
C MET A 42 -10.59 -0.79 -0.48
N LEU A 43 -11.72 -0.84 -1.18
CA LEU A 43 -12.34 0.31 -1.86
C LEU A 43 -13.26 1.10 -0.92
N GLU A 44 -12.76 1.40 0.28
CA GLU A 44 -13.40 2.23 1.29
C GLU A 44 -12.95 3.70 1.14
N LEU A 45 -13.91 4.62 1.25
CA LEU A 45 -13.67 6.05 1.08
C LEU A 45 -12.84 6.61 2.24
N ASP A 46 -13.11 6.15 3.47
CA ASP A 46 -12.29 6.49 4.62
C ASP A 46 -11.01 5.64 4.65
N ALA A 47 -9.86 6.28 4.40
CA ALA A 47 -8.57 5.60 4.35
C ALA A 47 -8.24 4.83 5.65
N ASP A 48 -8.64 5.34 6.82
CA ASP A 48 -8.36 4.69 8.10
C ASP A 48 -9.18 3.41 8.32
N LYS A 49 -10.22 3.19 7.51
CA LYS A 49 -11.07 1.99 7.56
C LYS A 49 -10.70 0.96 6.50
N ARG A 50 -9.79 1.29 5.58
CA ARG A 50 -9.31 0.33 4.58
C ARG A 50 -8.55 -0.78 5.29
N ILE A 51 -8.68 -2.00 4.76
CA ILE A 51 -7.83 -3.12 5.15
C ILE A 51 -6.35 -2.80 4.88
N THR A 52 -5.46 -3.18 5.79
CA THR A 52 -4.01 -3.04 5.59
C THR A 52 -3.48 -4.13 4.66
N ALA A 53 -2.26 -3.97 4.15
CA ALA A 53 -1.61 -5.01 3.33
C ALA A 53 -1.47 -6.34 4.09
N GLU A 54 -1.02 -6.28 5.36
CA GLU A 54 -0.90 -7.45 6.25
C GLU A 54 -2.25 -8.15 6.46
N GLN A 55 -3.32 -7.39 6.75
CA GLN A 55 -4.65 -7.97 6.90
C GLN A 55 -5.20 -8.56 5.60
N ALA A 56 -4.84 -7.98 4.44
CA ALA A 56 -5.24 -8.48 3.14
C ALA A 56 -4.52 -9.79 2.79
N LEU A 57 -3.23 -9.93 3.11
CA LEU A 57 -2.48 -11.19 2.96
C LEU A 57 -3.11 -12.32 3.78
N ALA A 58 -3.56 -12.01 5.00
CA ALA A 58 -4.30 -12.95 5.86
C ALA A 58 -5.77 -13.20 5.44
N HIS A 59 -6.24 -12.61 4.34
CA HIS A 59 -7.63 -12.75 3.91
C HIS A 59 -7.90 -14.15 3.29
N PRO A 60 -9.08 -14.78 3.52
CA PRO A 60 -9.39 -16.11 2.96
C PRO A 60 -9.30 -16.20 1.44
N TYR A 61 -9.41 -15.07 0.74
CA TYR A 61 -9.22 -15.03 -0.71
C TYR A 61 -7.78 -15.36 -1.15
N LEU A 62 -6.78 -15.04 -0.32
CA LEU A 62 -5.36 -15.25 -0.59
C LEU A 62 -4.78 -16.46 0.16
N GLU A 63 -5.58 -17.20 0.94
CA GLU A 63 -5.15 -18.32 1.79
C GLU A 63 -4.29 -19.37 1.06
N LYS A 64 -4.56 -19.62 -0.23
CA LYS A 64 -3.77 -20.56 -1.04
C LYS A 64 -2.29 -20.16 -1.18
N TYR A 65 -1.99 -18.88 -1.09
CA TYR A 65 -0.64 -18.32 -1.31
C TYR A 65 -0.02 -17.70 -0.06
N ALA A 66 -0.81 -17.48 0.98
CA ALA A 66 -0.36 -16.84 2.20
C ALA A 66 0.65 -17.74 2.93
N ASP A 67 1.83 -17.20 3.19
CA ASP A 67 2.86 -17.83 4.01
C ASP A 67 3.44 -16.77 4.97
N PRO A 68 2.96 -16.72 6.23
CA PRO A 68 3.46 -15.75 7.20
C PRO A 68 4.97 -15.83 7.47
N SER A 69 5.63 -16.95 7.13
CA SER A 69 7.07 -17.10 7.27
C SER A 69 7.86 -16.51 6.09
N ASP A 70 7.21 -16.31 4.94
CA ASP A 70 7.76 -15.69 3.72
C ASP A 70 7.14 -14.30 3.42
N GLU A 71 6.48 -13.70 4.42
CA GLU A 71 5.92 -12.34 4.36
C GLU A 71 6.65 -11.39 5.34
N PRO A 72 7.97 -11.14 5.18
CA PRO A 72 8.74 -10.38 6.14
C PRO A 72 8.40 -8.88 6.11
N THR A 73 8.54 -8.23 7.26
CA THR A 73 8.55 -6.76 7.35
C THR A 73 9.96 -6.20 7.16
N SER A 74 10.05 -4.96 6.67
CA SER A 74 11.32 -4.25 6.56
C SER A 74 11.74 -3.68 7.92
N SER A 75 13.05 -3.50 8.11
CA SER A 75 13.56 -2.58 9.13
C SER A 75 13.03 -1.16 8.91
N LEU A 76 12.94 -0.38 9.99
CA LEU A 76 12.58 1.04 9.90
C LEU A 76 13.56 1.77 8.99
N TYR A 77 13.01 2.56 8.06
CA TYR A 77 13.78 3.38 7.13
C TYR A 77 13.82 4.83 7.62
N ASP A 78 15.02 5.39 7.74
CA ASP A 78 15.21 6.79 8.12
C ASP A 78 14.92 7.70 6.93
N GLN A 79 13.82 8.46 7.03
CA GLN A 79 13.38 9.44 6.04
C GLN A 79 13.56 10.88 6.52
N SER A 80 14.35 11.11 7.58
CA SER A 80 14.58 12.46 8.12
C SER A 80 15.20 13.43 7.11
N PHE A 81 15.81 12.90 6.04
CA PHE A 81 16.32 13.72 4.93
C PHE A 81 15.23 14.46 4.15
N GLU A 82 13.98 13.97 4.13
CA GLU A 82 12.85 14.61 3.42
C GLU A 82 12.51 15.99 4.00
N ASP A 83 12.80 16.21 5.29
CA ASP A 83 12.57 17.48 5.99
C ASP A 83 13.77 18.44 5.88
N MET A 84 14.85 18.06 5.19
CA MET A 84 16.05 18.88 5.06
C MET A 84 15.95 19.88 3.91
N ASP A 85 16.27 21.15 4.20
CA ASP A 85 16.47 22.18 3.17
C ASP A 85 17.97 22.40 2.95
N LEU A 86 18.53 21.74 1.93
CA LEU A 86 19.95 21.79 1.57
C LEU A 86 20.16 22.37 0.18
N PRO A 87 21.28 23.09 -0.06
CA PRO A 87 21.65 23.49 -1.41
C PRO A 87 21.99 22.27 -2.27
N VAL A 88 21.85 22.44 -3.58
CA VAL A 88 22.06 21.37 -4.59
C VAL A 88 23.43 20.70 -4.44
N GLU A 89 24.46 21.45 -4.09
CA GLU A 89 25.82 20.94 -3.90
C GLU A 89 25.89 19.91 -2.79
N ARG A 90 25.16 20.12 -1.69
CA ARG A 90 25.11 19.18 -0.57
C ARG A 90 24.31 17.94 -0.90
N TRP A 91 23.23 18.07 -1.67
CA TRP A 91 22.51 16.90 -2.19
C TRP A 91 23.39 16.04 -3.11
N LYS A 92 24.17 16.66 -4.00
CA LYS A 92 25.12 15.95 -4.86
C LYS A 92 26.16 15.16 -4.05
N GLU A 93 26.69 15.75 -2.99
CA GLU A 93 27.65 15.08 -2.12
C GLU A 93 27.04 13.88 -1.39
N LEU A 94 25.81 14.01 -0.87
CA LEU A 94 25.11 12.92 -0.21
C LEU A 94 24.83 11.76 -1.17
N VAL A 95 24.31 12.03 -2.37
CA VAL A 95 24.08 11.00 -3.40
C VAL A 95 25.40 10.34 -3.81
N PHE A 96 26.47 11.12 -4.01
CA PHE A 96 27.78 10.57 -4.35
C PHE A 96 28.33 9.67 -3.24
N LYS A 97 28.12 10.05 -1.97
CA LYS A 97 28.49 9.24 -0.82
C LYS A 97 27.71 7.92 -0.78
N GLU A 98 26.40 7.92 -1.07
CA GLU A 98 25.60 6.69 -1.17
C GLU A 98 26.12 5.74 -2.27
N VAL A 99 26.52 6.27 -3.42
CA VAL A 99 27.12 5.48 -4.50
C VAL A 99 28.43 4.82 -4.04
N LEU A 100 29.28 5.55 -3.33
CA LEU A 100 30.55 5.01 -2.81
C LEU A 100 30.36 3.98 -1.69
N ASN A 101 29.31 4.13 -0.88
CA ASN A 101 29.02 3.25 0.25
C ASN A 101 28.22 2.00 -0.13
N PHE A 102 27.71 1.92 -1.37
CA PHE A 102 26.96 0.77 -1.83
C PHE A 102 27.80 -0.52 -1.76
N VAL A 103 27.30 -1.51 -1.04
CA VAL A 103 27.88 -2.86 -1.01
C VAL A 103 26.94 -3.79 -1.78
N PRO A 104 27.39 -4.38 -2.91
CA PRO A 104 26.58 -5.32 -3.66
C PRO A 104 26.12 -6.48 -2.78
N GLN A 105 24.83 -6.78 -2.81
CA GLN A 105 24.34 -7.96 -2.12
C GLN A 105 24.89 -9.22 -2.80
N GLN A 106 25.54 -10.09 -2.03
CA GLN A 106 25.81 -11.44 -2.49
C GLN A 106 24.45 -12.15 -2.54
N HIS A 107 24.00 -12.51 -3.74
CA HIS A 107 22.78 -13.31 -3.89
C HIS A 107 22.95 -14.62 -3.13
N ALA A 108 22.32 -14.74 -1.96
CA ALA A 108 22.08 -16.05 -1.38
C ALA A 108 21.21 -16.82 -2.38
N HIS A 109 21.67 -18.00 -2.80
CA HIS A 109 20.87 -18.91 -3.58
C HIS A 109 19.67 -19.34 -2.73
N ILE A 110 18.54 -18.65 -2.88
CA ILE A 110 17.29 -19.03 -2.26
C ILE A 110 16.78 -20.21 -3.09
N GLY A 111 17.01 -21.42 -2.59
CA GLY A 111 16.63 -22.65 -3.25
C GLY A 111 15.11 -22.75 -3.35
N GLY A 112 14.57 -22.51 -4.54
CA GLY A 112 13.23 -22.95 -4.89
C GLY A 112 13.26 -24.46 -5.11
N GLU A 113 12.45 -25.21 -4.37
CA GLU A 113 12.16 -26.61 -4.69
C GLU A 113 11.52 -26.70 -6.09
N PRO A 114 11.93 -27.67 -6.94
CA PRO A 114 11.22 -27.94 -8.17
C PRO A 114 9.91 -28.68 -7.82
N GLN A 115 8.75 -28.03 -8.07
CA GLN A 115 7.48 -28.76 -8.10
C GLN A 115 7.46 -29.67 -9.33
N ALA A 116 7.26 -30.97 -9.07
CA ALA A 116 7.07 -32.03 -10.04
C ALA A 116 5.69 -31.98 -10.71
#